data_AF-A0A0T5ZCF1-F1
#
_entry.id   AF-A0A0T5ZCF1-F1
#
_cell.length_a   1.000
_cell.length_b   1.000
_cell.length_c   1.000
_cell.angle_alpha   90.00
_cell.angle_beta   90.00
_cell.angle_gamma   90.00
#
_symmetry.space_group_name_H-M   'P 1'
#
loop_
_entity.id
_entity.type
_entity.pdbx_description
1 polymer ?
#
loop_
_entity_poly.entity_id
_entity_poly.type
_entity_poly.pdbx_seq_one_letter_code
_entity_poly.pdbx_strand_id
1 'polypeptide(L)' 'MHGRIGLGVVGVGRMGADHARIIARLVPEARLVGIADVDIAAARRLAAELGVAGVYG' A
#
# COMPACT_ATOMS: atom_id res chain seq x y z
N MET A 1 3.07 24.77 -2.39
CA MET A 1 3.42 23.40 -1.95
C MET A 1 2.35 22.47 -2.49
N HIS A 2 2.69 21.44 -3.26
CA HIS A 2 1.71 20.43 -3.69
C HIS A 2 1.57 19.39 -2.57
N GLY A 3 0.34 19.03 -2.19
CA GLY A 3 0.08 18.00 -1.19
C GLY A 3 0.41 16.60 -1.72
N ARG A 4 0.69 15.64 -0.83
CA ARG A 4 0.91 14.23 -1.23
C ARG A 4 -0.40 13.60 -1.73
N ILE A 5 -0.31 12.82 -2.79
CA ILE A 5 -1.43 12.07 -3.37
C ILE A 5 -1.65 10.78 -2.59
N GLY A 6 -2.88 10.56 -2.12
CA GLY A 6 -3.29 9.31 -1.50
C GLY A 6 -3.45 8.20 -2.54
N LEU A 7 -2.77 7.07 -2.34
CA LEU A 7 -2.81 5.93 -3.24
C LEU A 7 -3.29 4.67 -2.50
N GLY A 8 -4.06 3.84 -3.20
CA GLY A 8 -4.44 2.51 -2.75
C GLY A 8 -3.87 1.45 -3.69
N VAL A 9 -3.50 0.29 -3.13
CA VAL A 9 -3.07 -0.87 -3.92
C VAL A 9 -4.10 -1.99 -3.77
N VAL A 10 -4.52 -2.58 -4.89
CA VAL A 10 -5.42 -3.74 -4.95
C VAL A 10 -4.66 -4.90 -5.57
N GLY A 11 -4.57 -6.01 -4.84
CA GLY A 11 -3.73 -7.15 -5.18
C GLY A 11 -2.31 -6.97 -4.64
N VAL A 12 -1.90 -7.86 -3.74
CA VAL A 12 -0.61 -7.85 -3.03
C VAL A 12 0.14 -9.18 -3.17
N GLY A 13 -0.03 -9.85 -4.32
CA GLY A 13 0.94 -10.83 -4.81
C GLY A 13 2.32 -10.21 -5.01
N ARG A 14 3.28 -10.97 -5.58
CA ARG A 14 4.67 -10.51 -5.76
C ARG A 14 4.79 -9.08 -6.33
N MET A 15 4.18 -8.84 -7.49
CA MET A 15 4.26 -7.54 -8.15
C MET A 15 3.58 -6.43 -7.33
N GLY A 16 2.39 -6.68 -6.78
CA GLY A 16 1.62 -5.68 -6.03
C GLY A 16 2.32 -5.25 -4.74
N ALA A 17 2.92 -6.21 -4.03
CA ALA A 17 3.69 -5.92 -2.82
C ALA A 17 4.94 -5.08 -3.13
N ASP A 18 5.64 -5.36 -4.24
CA ASP A 18 6.81 -4.58 -4.64
C ASP A 18 6.45 -3.15 -5.06
N HIS A 19 5.35 -2.98 -5.79
CA HIS A 19 4.83 -1.64 -6.12
C HIS A 19 4.43 -0.86 -4.87
N ALA A 20 3.75 -1.50 -3.91
CA ALA A 20 3.39 -0.87 -2.64
C ALA A 20 4.65 -0.41 -1.86
N ARG A 21 5.71 -1.23 -1.83
CA ARG A 21 7.00 -0.86 -1.20
C ARG A 21 7.68 0.31 -1.91
N ILE A 22 7.71 0.30 -3.24
CA ILE A 22 8.28 1.39 -4.04
C ILE A 22 7.51 2.68 -3.78
N ILE A 23 6.18 2.66 -3.86
CA ILE A 23 5.33 3.82 -3.60
C ILE A 23 5.56 4.35 -2.17
N ALA A 24 5.54 3.48 -1.17
CA ALA A 24 5.65 3.88 0.24
C ALA A 24 7.04 4.41 0.62
N ARG A 25 8.11 3.98 -0.06
CA ARG A 25 9.50 4.30 0.33
C ARG A 25 10.21 5.26 -0.62
N LEU A 26 9.85 5.27 -1.90
CA LEU A 26 10.63 5.91 -2.97
C LEU A 26 9.88 6.98 -3.75
N VAL A 27 8.59 7.21 -3.49
CA VAL A 27 7.78 8.23 -4.18
C VAL A 27 7.36 9.31 -3.18
N PRO A 28 8.12 10.41 -3.01
CA PRO A 28 7.89 11.43 -1.98
C PRO A 28 6.52 12.12 -2.07
N GLU A 29 5.99 12.25 -3.29
CA GLU A 29 4.71 12.88 -3.58
C GLU A 29 3.52 11.95 -3.34
N ALA A 30 3.77 10.70 -2.96
CA ALA A 30 2.75 9.68 -2.69
C ALA A 30 2.60 9.40 -1.20
N ARG A 31 1.39 9.02 -0.81
CA ARG A 31 1.11 8.38 0.48
C ARG A 31 0.22 7.17 0.25
N LEU A 32 0.72 5.98 0.58
CA LEU A 32 -0.09 4.78 0.57
C LEU A 32 -1.11 4.85 1.72
N VAL A 33 -2.40 4.85 1.40
CA VAL A 33 -3.51 5.01 2.37
C VAL A 33 -4.37 3.76 2.53
N GLY A 34 -4.29 2.83 1.59
CA GLY A 34 -5.09 1.61 1.61
C GLY A 34 -4.41 0.45 0.89
N ILE A 35 -4.62 -0.76 1.41
CA ILE A 35 -4.20 -2.02 0.79
C ILE A 35 -5.40 -2.97 0.77
N ALA A 36 -5.69 -3.53 -0.39
CA ALA A 36 -6.76 -4.50 -0.60
C ALA A 36 -6.23 -5.78 -1.24
N ASP A 37 -6.65 -6.94 -0.73
CA ASP A 37 -6.43 -8.24 -1.39
C ASP A 37 -7.46 -9.25 -0.89
N VAL A 38 -7.89 -10.16 -1.77
CA VAL A 38 -8.81 -11.25 -1.42
C VAL A 38 -8.24 -12.15 -0.30
N ASP A 39 -6.91 -12.29 -0.25
CA ASP A 39 -6.19 -12.76 0.93
C ASP A 39 -6.00 -11.58 1.90
N ILE A 40 -6.99 -11.38 2.78
CA ILE A 40 -6.96 -10.34 3.81
C ILE A 40 -5.75 -10.46 4.73
N ALA A 41 -5.20 -11.67 4.92
CA ALA A 41 -4.02 -11.86 5.74
C ALA A 41 -2.76 -11.32 5.02
N ALA A 42 -2.67 -11.48 3.70
CA ALA A 42 -1.63 -10.84 2.89
C ALA A 42 -1.73 -9.31 2.94
N ALA A 43 -2.94 -8.75 2.77
CA ALA A 43 -3.17 -7.32 2.86
C ALA A 43 -2.76 -6.76 4.24
N ARG A 44 -3.16 -7.44 5.34
CA ARG A 44 -2.78 -7.06 6.71
C ARG A 44 -1.27 -7.12 6.94
N ARG A 45 -0.58 -8.17 6.47
CA ARG A 45 0.88 -8.31 6.61
C ARG A 45 1.61 -7.15 5.94
N LEU A 46 1.24 -6.82 4.71
CA LEU A 46 1.88 -5.72 3.98
C LEU A 46 1.53 -4.35 4.57
N ALA A 47 0.29 -4.16 5.03
CA ALA A 47 -0.12 -2.92 5.68
C ALA A 47 0.65 -2.68 6.99
N ALA A 48 0.88 -3.73 7.78
CA ALA A 48 1.73 -3.67 8.96
C ALA A 48 3.20 -3.37 8.61
N GLU A 49 3.74 -3.99 7.54
CA GLU A 49 5.09 -3.70 7.04
C GLU A 49 5.27 -2.22 6.66
N LEU A 50 4.25 -1.63 6.03
CA LEU A 50 4.31 -0.29 5.44
C LEU A 50 3.68 0.81 6.30
N GLY A 51 3.10 0.47 7.45
CA GLY A 51 2.41 1.44 8.33
C GLY A 51 1.13 2.02 7.73
N VAL A 52 0.41 1.25 6.91
CA VAL A 52 -0.83 1.68 6.25
C VAL A 52 -2.04 1.29 7.10
N ALA A 53 -2.93 2.27 7.36
CA ALA A 53 -4.11 2.05 8.21
C ALA A 53 -5.29 1.39 7.48
N GLY A 54 -5.49 1.69 6.19
CA GLY A 54 -6.59 1.13 5.42
C GLY A 54 -6.28 -0.29 4.96
N VAL A 55 -7.05 -1.28 5.43
CA VAL A 55 -6.94 -2.67 4.98
C VAL A 55 -8.31 -3.19 4.58
N TYR A 56 -8.41 -3.76 3.38
CA TYR A 56 -9.65 -4.20 2.76
C TYR A 56 -9.48 -5.62 2.19
N GLY A 57 -10.56 -6.39 2.15
CA GLY A 57 -10.60 -7.76 1.62
C GLY A 57 -11.63 -7.89 0.52
#